data_AF-A0A350IHD6-F1
#
_entry.id   AF-A0A350IHD6-F1
#
_cell.length_a   1.000
_cell.length_b   1.000
_cell.length_c   1.000
_cell.angle_alpha   90.00
_cell.angle_beta   90.00
_cell.angle_gamma   90.00
#
_symmetry.space_group_name_H-M   'P 1'
#
loop_
_entity.id
_entity.type
_entity.pdbx_description
1 polymer ?
#
loop_
_entity_poly.entity_id
_entity_poly.type
_entity_poly.pdbx_seq_one_letter_code
_entity_poly.pdbx_strand_id
1 'polypeptide(L)'
;MKHGRIEELAPWCALNRIFGFAPKAGLGLIREFGGAEEVFLAGSSEVAKRLGARSPYPAQISAASIDWAAEELRRLSENGDRFLCIDDERYPELLKDCEDAPIGLYIRSDSNISDIFGKRPMISIVGTRRMTSYGR
;
A
#
# COMPACT_ATOMS: atom_id res chain seq x y z
N MET A 1 16.18 -7.10 3.12
CA MET A 1 14.94 -6.63 2.45
C MET A 1 13.93 -7.76 2.58
N LYS A 2 12.83 -7.57 3.32
CA LYS A 2 11.83 -8.64 3.54
C LYS A 2 10.98 -8.96 2.31
N HIS A 3 10.80 -8.00 1.39
CA HIS A 3 9.95 -8.14 0.21
C HIS A 3 10.69 -7.67 -1.05
N GLY A 4 11.64 -8.47 -1.51
CA GLY A 4 12.50 -8.12 -2.65
C GLY A 4 11.98 -8.63 -3.99
N ARG A 5 11.03 -9.56 -3.96
CA ARG A 5 10.51 -10.28 -5.12
C ARG A 5 9.10 -9.82 -5.45
N ILE A 6 8.75 -9.84 -6.74
CA ILE A 6 7.43 -9.40 -7.21
C ILE A 6 6.32 -10.26 -6.61
N GLU A 7 6.57 -11.56 -6.46
CA GLU A 7 5.63 -12.53 -5.91
C GLU A 7 5.25 -12.20 -4.45
N GLU A 8 6.22 -11.72 -3.67
CA GLU A 8 6.02 -11.31 -2.27
C GLU A 8 5.26 -9.98 -2.18
N LEU A 9 5.47 -9.07 -3.13
CA LEU A 9 4.86 -7.73 -3.15
C LEU A 9 3.47 -7.71 -3.83
N ALA A 10 3.17 -8.67 -4.70
CA ALA A 10 1.93 -8.69 -5.47
C ALA A 10 0.68 -8.74 -4.57
N PRO A 11 0.61 -9.54 -3.49
CA PRO A 11 -0.51 -9.50 -2.55
C PRO A 11 -0.68 -8.12 -1.91
N TRP A 12 0.41 -7.48 -1.49
CA TRP A 12 0.37 -6.12 -0.91
C TRP A 12 -0.14 -5.08 -1.91
N CYS A 13 0.35 -5.12 -3.14
CA CYS A 13 -0.06 -4.21 -4.21
C CYS A 13 -1.54 -4.44 -4.58
N ALA A 14 -1.99 -5.69 -4.64
CA ALA A 14 -3.38 -6.04 -4.89
C ALA A 14 -4.30 -5.52 -3.77
N LEU A 15 -3.95 -5.72 -2.50
CA LEU A 15 -4.73 -5.18 -1.38
C LEU A 15 -4.73 -3.65 -1.36
N ASN A 16 -3.60 -3.01 -1.69
CA ASN A 16 -3.53 -1.55 -1.80
C ASN A 16 -4.49 -1.01 -2.88
N ARG A 17 -4.62 -1.70 -4.01
CA ARG A 17 -5.61 -1.36 -5.05
C ARG A 17 -7.05 -1.58 -4.56
N ILE A 18 -7.33 -2.74 -3.96
CA ILE A 18 -8.69 -3.12 -3.52
C ILE A 18 -9.19 -2.18 -2.42
N PHE A 19 -8.33 -1.86 -1.45
CA PHE A 19 -8.65 -1.08 -0.25
C PHE A 19 -8.12 0.37 -0.32
N GLY A 20 -7.76 0.89 -1.49
CA GLY A 20 -7.15 2.22 -1.64
C GLY A 20 -7.99 3.38 -1.07
N PHE A 21 -9.32 3.22 -0.99
CA PHE A 21 -10.24 4.17 -0.36
C PHE A 21 -10.78 3.71 1.00
N ALA A 22 -10.34 2.56 1.49
CA ALA A 22 -10.69 2.00 2.80
C ALA A 22 -9.49 1.28 3.44
N PRO A 23 -8.33 1.95 3.59
CA PRO A 23 -7.09 1.32 4.07
C PRO A 23 -7.26 0.70 5.47
N LYS A 24 -8.05 1.34 6.35
CA LYS A 24 -8.41 0.79 7.67
C LYS A 24 -8.97 -0.63 7.61
N ALA A 25 -9.86 -0.90 6.65
CA ALA A 25 -10.46 -2.22 6.47
C ALA A 25 -9.43 -3.24 5.97
N GLY A 26 -8.62 -2.87 4.97
CA GLY A 26 -7.56 -3.72 4.45
C GLY A 26 -6.48 -4.05 5.49
N LEU A 27 -6.00 -3.03 6.22
CA LEU A 27 -5.05 -3.21 7.33
C LEU A 27 -5.63 -4.07 8.45
N GLY A 28 -6.93 -3.94 8.74
CA GLY A 28 -7.62 -4.80 9.70
C GLY A 28 -7.56 -6.27 9.31
N LEU A 29 -7.82 -6.58 8.03
CA LEU A 29 -7.71 -7.94 7.50
C LEU A 29 -6.26 -8.45 7.56
N ILE A 30 -5.29 -7.64 7.13
CA ILE A 30 -3.87 -8.01 7.15
C ILE A 30 -3.42 -8.35 8.57
N ARG A 31 -3.80 -7.55 9.56
CA ARG A 31 -3.47 -7.82 10.98
C ARG A 31 -4.13 -9.09 11.52
N GLU A 32 -5.35 -9.37 11.08
CA GLU A 32 -6.14 -10.53 11.53
C GLU A 32 -5.65 -11.84 10.91
N PHE A 33 -5.38 -11.84 9.61
CA PHE A 33 -4.92 -13.03 8.87
C PHE A 33 -3.41 -13.24 8.96
N GLY A 34 -2.64 -12.23 9.38
CA GLY A 34 -1.20 -12.34 9.63
C GLY A 34 -0.30 -11.84 8.49
N GLY A 35 -0.88 -11.41 7.37
CA GLY A 35 -0.15 -10.86 6.24
C GLY A 35 -1.02 -10.68 5.00
N ALA A 36 -0.46 -10.10 3.94
CA ALA A 36 -1.21 -9.84 2.72
C ALA A 36 -1.52 -11.12 1.92
N GLU A 37 -0.59 -12.08 1.88
CA GLU A 37 -0.79 -13.37 1.22
C GLU A 37 -1.89 -14.18 1.91
N GLU A 38 -1.90 -14.16 3.24
CA GLU A 38 -2.86 -14.86 4.08
C GLU A 38 -4.30 -14.36 3.88
N VAL A 39 -4.49 -13.08 3.55
CA VAL A 39 -5.81 -12.55 3.18
C VAL A 39 -6.35 -13.22 1.91
N PHE A 40 -5.50 -13.47 0.92
CA PHE A 40 -5.90 -14.16 -0.30
C PHE A 40 -6.07 -15.67 -0.09
N LEU A 41 -5.27 -16.28 0.78
CA LEU A 41 -5.41 -17.69 1.17
C LEU A 41 -6.71 -17.94 1.96
N ALA A 42 -7.08 -17.04 2.87
CA ALA A 42 -8.37 -17.07 3.56
C ALA A 42 -9.55 -16.94 2.58
N GLY A 43 -9.34 -16.14 1.52
CA GLY A 43 -10.22 -16.06 0.37
C GLY A 43 -11.50 -15.24 0.62
N SER A 44 -12.29 -15.13 -0.44
CA SER A 44 -13.48 -14.25 -0.49
C SER A 44 -14.48 -14.51 0.64
N SER A 45 -14.76 -15.79 0.97
CA SER A 45 -15.77 -16.13 1.97
C SER A 45 -15.40 -15.63 3.36
N GLU A 46 -14.14 -15.78 3.77
CA GLU A 46 -13.69 -15.37 5.11
C GLU A 46 -13.61 -13.85 5.23
N VAL A 47 -13.13 -13.19 4.18
CA VAL A 47 -13.16 -11.72 4.10
C VAL A 47 -14.59 -11.17 4.15
N ALA A 48 -15.56 -11.86 3.54
CA ALA A 48 -16.97 -11.49 3.60
C ALA A 48 -17.56 -11.62 5.01
N LYS A 49 -17.19 -12.65 5.77
CA LYS A 49 -17.61 -12.78 7.18
C LYS A 49 -17.10 -11.61 8.01
N ARG A 50 -15.86 -11.18 7.77
CA ARG A 50 -15.21 -10.11 8.53
C ARG A 50 -15.70 -8.70 8.18
N LEU A 51 -15.98 -8.44 6.91
CA LEU A 51 -16.42 -7.12 6.43
C LEU A 51 -17.95 -6.99 6.34
N GLY A 52 -18.67 -8.10 6.45
CA GLY A 52 -20.12 -8.17 6.30
C GLY A 52 -20.57 -8.37 4.85
N ALA A 53 -21.76 -8.97 4.69
CA ALA A 53 -22.31 -9.43 3.41
C ALA A 53 -22.56 -8.33 2.36
N ARG A 54 -22.61 -7.05 2.77
CA ARG A 54 -22.80 -5.90 1.85
C ARG A 54 -21.49 -5.28 1.37
N SER A 55 -20.35 -5.78 1.85
CA SER A 55 -19.04 -5.28 1.47
C SER A 55 -18.73 -5.62 0.01
N PRO A 56 -18.24 -4.68 -0.81
CA PRO A 56 -17.87 -4.94 -2.21
C PRO A 56 -16.46 -5.56 -2.35
N TYR A 57 -15.67 -5.59 -1.27
CA TYR A 57 -14.27 -6.03 -1.30
C TYR A 57 -14.05 -7.55 -1.43
N PRO A 58 -14.86 -8.43 -0.80
CA PRO A 58 -14.65 -9.87 -0.88
C PRO A 58 -14.60 -10.41 -2.31
N ALA A 59 -15.43 -9.88 -3.21
CA ALA A 59 -15.47 -10.30 -4.61
C ALA A 59 -14.16 -9.99 -5.38
N GLN A 60 -13.35 -9.06 -4.87
CA GLN A 60 -12.07 -8.68 -5.45
C GLN A 60 -10.89 -9.49 -4.89
N ILE A 61 -11.10 -10.30 -3.85
CA ILE A 61 -10.07 -11.19 -3.30
C ILE A 61 -10.00 -12.44 -4.18
N SER A 62 -9.10 -12.41 -5.16
CA SER A 62 -8.96 -13.46 -6.18
C SER A 62 -7.53 -13.54 -6.71
N ALA A 63 -7.16 -14.68 -7.31
CA ALA A 63 -5.88 -14.85 -7.99
C ALA A 63 -5.68 -13.83 -9.12
N ALA A 64 -6.74 -13.47 -9.85
CA ALA A 64 -6.67 -12.47 -10.92
C ALA A 64 -6.22 -11.09 -10.40
N SER A 65 -6.55 -10.75 -9.16
CA SER A 65 -6.10 -9.51 -8.52
C SER A 65 -4.60 -9.53 -8.21
N ILE A 66 -4.06 -10.69 -7.81
CA ILE A 66 -2.62 -10.91 -7.60
C ILE A 66 -1.89 -10.85 -8.95
N ASP A 67 -2.41 -11.53 -9.97
CA ASP A 67 -1.80 -11.55 -11.31
C ASP A 67 -1.71 -10.14 -11.91
N TRP A 68 -2.80 -9.37 -11.78
CA TRP A 68 -2.82 -7.97 -12.17
C TRP A 68 -1.75 -7.17 -11.42
N ALA A 69 -1.64 -7.36 -10.10
CA ALA A 69 -0.68 -6.63 -9.28
C ALA A 69 0.77 -7.01 -9.60
N ALA A 70 1.04 -8.28 -9.90
CA ALA A 70 2.35 -8.73 -10.33
C ALA A 70 2.76 -8.09 -11.66
N GLU A 71 1.83 -7.99 -12.61
CA GLU A 71 2.07 -7.30 -13.88
C GLU A 71 2.30 -5.79 -13.70
N GLU A 72 1.52 -5.15 -12.83
CA GLU A 72 1.74 -3.74 -12.48
C GLU A 72 3.12 -3.51 -11.86
N LEU A 73 3.56 -4.39 -10.96
CA LEU A 73 4.89 -4.31 -10.33
C LEU A 73 6.02 -4.49 -11.35
N ARG A 74 5.85 -5.34 -12.38
CA ARG A 74 6.81 -5.44 -13.49
C ARG A 74 6.93 -4.12 -14.24
N ARG A 75 5.79 -3.52 -14.61
CA ARG A 75 5.77 -2.23 -15.34
C ARG A 75 6.40 -1.10 -14.52
N LEU A 76 6.12 -1.04 -13.23
CA LEU A 76 6.75 -0.08 -12.33
C LEU A 76 8.27 -0.26 -12.34
N SER A 77 8.74 -1.51 -12.19
CA SER A 77 10.17 -1.82 -12.22
C SER A 77 10.83 -1.44 -13.55
N GLU A 78 10.16 -1.65 -14.68
CA GLU A 78 10.66 -1.27 -16.02
C GLU A 78 10.80 0.25 -16.17
N ASN A 79 9.91 1.02 -15.54
CA ASN A 79 9.95 2.49 -15.54
C ASN A 79 10.92 3.07 -14.50
N GLY A 80 11.60 2.23 -13.71
CA GLY A 80 12.44 2.66 -12.59
C GLY A 80 11.66 3.07 -11.34
N ASP A 81 10.35 2.93 -11.36
CA ASP A 81 9.47 3.18 -10.22
C ASP A 81 9.50 2.01 -9.24
N ARG A 82 9.08 2.27 -8.00
CA ARG A 82 9.11 1.30 -6.90
C ARG A 82 7.77 1.24 -6.19
N PHE A 83 7.48 0.08 -5.64
CA PHE A 83 6.38 -0.12 -4.70
C PHE A 83 6.95 -0.51 -3.33
N LEU A 84 6.39 0.07 -2.27
CA LEU A 84 6.79 -0.15 -0.89
C LEU A 84 5.56 -0.50 -0.06
N CYS A 85 5.51 -1.70 0.53
CA CYS A 85 4.41 -2.10 1.40
C CYS A 85 4.64 -1.64 2.86
N ILE A 86 3.56 -1.60 3.64
CA ILE A 86 3.57 -1.18 5.06
C ILE A 86 4.42 -2.07 5.99
N ASP A 87 4.69 -3.32 5.59
CA ASP A 87 5.57 -4.24 6.33
C ASP A 87 7.06 -4.10 5.95
N ASP A 88 7.40 -3.22 5.00
CA ASP A 88 8.79 -2.93 4.67
C ASP A 88 9.43 -2.01 5.74
N GLU A 89 10.66 -2.31 6.15
CA GLU A 89 11.42 -1.53 7.13
C GLU A 89 11.73 -0.10 6.68
N ARG A 90 11.64 0.18 5.38
CA ARG A 90 11.86 1.52 4.80
C ARG A 90 10.57 2.33 4.71
N TYR A 91 9.43 1.77 5.10
CA TYR A 91 8.16 2.48 5.13
C TYR A 91 8.25 3.61 6.18
N PRO A 92 7.75 4.84 5.89
CA PRO A 92 7.85 5.94 6.85
C PRO A 92 7.09 5.65 8.14
N GLU A 93 7.80 5.56 9.28
CA GLU A 93 7.19 5.22 10.58
C GLU A 93 6.06 6.18 10.98
N LEU A 94 6.23 7.49 10.80
CA LEU A 94 5.18 8.47 11.11
C LEU A 94 3.91 8.28 10.27
N LEU A 95 4.04 7.80 9.04
CA LEU A 95 2.89 7.48 8.19
C LEU A 95 2.26 6.16 8.59
N LYS A 96 3.07 5.19 9.05
CA LYS A 96 2.61 3.88 9.53
C LYS A 96 1.73 4.00 10.78
N ASP A 97 2.00 5.00 11.62
CA ASP A 97 1.22 5.31 12.82
C ASP A 97 -0.17 5.92 12.52
N CYS A 98 -0.42 6.38 11.29
CA CYS A 98 -1.73 6.85 10.90
C CYS A 98 -2.74 5.70 10.88
N GLU A 99 -3.94 5.94 11.42
CA GLU A 99 -4.99 4.91 11.47
C GLU A 99 -5.38 4.42 10.06
N ASP A 100 -5.38 5.32 9.09
CA ASP A 100 -5.65 5.12 7.67
C ASP A 100 -4.38 5.06 6.80
N ALA A 101 -3.25 4.63 7.38
CA ALA A 101 -2.00 4.44 6.64
C ALA A 101 -2.23 3.63 5.35
N PRO A 102 -1.72 4.08 4.20
CA PRO A 102 -1.86 3.33 2.95
C PRO A 102 -1.11 2.00 3.05
N ILE A 103 -1.71 0.93 2.52
CA ILE A 103 -1.14 -0.43 2.55
C ILE A 103 0.18 -0.48 1.79
N GLY A 104 0.31 0.32 0.73
CA GLY A 104 1.59 0.54 0.07
C GLY A 104 1.69 1.88 -0.66
N LEU A 105 2.92 2.24 -0.96
CA LEU A 105 3.31 3.49 -1.62
C LEU A 105 3.92 3.19 -2.98
N TYR A 106 3.48 3.91 -4.00
CA TYR A 106 4.15 3.98 -5.29
C TYR A 106 5.13 5.15 -5.27
N ILE A 107 6.39 4.90 -5.59
CA ILE A 107 7.48 5.84 -5.43
C ILE A 107 8.20 5.97 -6.76
N ARG A 108 8.33 7.22 -7.20
CA ARG A 108 9.15 7.61 -8.36
C ARG A 108 10.21 8.58 -7.89
N SER A 109 11.46 8.16 -7.93
CA SER A 109 12.60 8.97 -7.49
C SER A 109 13.91 8.42 -8.03
N ASP A 110 14.85 9.31 -8.34
CA ASP A 110 16.24 8.95 -8.63
C ASP A 110 17.04 8.65 -7.35
N SER A 111 16.54 9.08 -6.19
CA SER A 111 17.17 8.85 -4.89
C SER A 111 16.80 7.49 -4.30
N ASN A 112 17.67 6.94 -3.46
CA ASN A 112 17.35 5.71 -2.74
C ASN A 112 16.21 5.96 -1.75
N ILE A 113 15.28 4.99 -1.61
CA ILE A 113 14.17 5.09 -0.65
C ILE A 113 14.68 5.37 0.77
N SER A 114 15.83 4.80 1.15
CA SER A 114 16.44 5.00 2.48
C SER A 114 16.92 6.44 2.69
N ASP A 115 17.21 7.19 1.63
CA ASP A 115 17.58 8.61 1.71
C ASP A 115 16.35 9.51 1.84
N ILE A 116 15.22 9.08 1.25
CA ILE A 116 13.94 9.81 1.24
C ILE A 116 13.20 9.59 2.56
N PHE A 117 13.02 8.33 2.96
CA PHE A 117 12.23 7.91 4.13
C PHE A 117 13.09 7.44 5.31
N GLY A 118 14.41 7.66 5.25
CA GLY A 118 15.31 7.43 6.37
C GLY A 118 15.01 8.35 7.56
N LYS A 119 15.91 8.37 8.54
CA LYS A 119 15.72 9.07 9.82
C LYS A 119 15.83 10.59 9.76
N ARG A 120 15.63 11.20 8.59
CA ARG A 120 15.66 12.65 8.43
C ARG A 120 14.30 13.23 8.85
N PRO A 121 14.26 14.36 9.59
CA PRO A 121 13.00 15.01 9.91
C PRO A 121 12.34 15.52 8.63
N MET A 122 11.04 15.25 8.48
CA MET A 122 10.23 15.74 7.38
C MET A 122 9.36 16.90 7.88
N ILE A 123 9.37 18.02 7.17
CA ILE A 123 8.51 19.18 7.44
C ILE A 123 7.56 19.33 6.26
N SER A 124 6.25 19.30 6.52
CA SER A 124 5.24 19.58 5.51
C SER A 124 4.96 21.08 5.45
N ILE A 125 5.07 21.67 4.25
CA ILE A 125 4.68 23.06 3.99
C ILE A 125 3.46 23.02 3.08
N VAL A 126 2.32 23.49 3.59
CA VAL A 126 1.03 23.54 2.87
C VAL A 126 0.51 24.96 2.79
N GLY A 127 -0.24 25.29 1.74
CA GLY A 127 -0.76 26.64 1.51
C GLY A 127 -1.95 26.66 0.57
N THR A 128 -2.54 27.84 0.37
CA THR A 128 -3.70 28.01 -0.53
C THR A 128 -3.30 27.81 -1.99
N ARG A 129 -4.08 27.03 -2.76
CA ARG A 129 -3.84 26.84 -4.22
C ARG A 129 -3.83 28.16 -5.02
N ARG A 130 -4.53 29.19 -4.53
CA ARG A 130 -4.52 30.57 -5.06
C ARG A 130 -3.89 31.52 -4.04
N MET A 131 -2.59 31.39 -3.86
CA MET A 131 -1.82 32.27 -2.99
C MET A 131 -1.68 33.68 -3.57
N THR A 132 -1.58 34.67 -2.69
CA THR A 132 -1.17 36.03 -3.07
C THR A 132 0.33 36.08 -3.33
N SER A 133 0.82 37.13 -3.98
CA SER A 133 2.27 37.32 -4.19
C SER A 133 3.05 37.40 -2.87
N TYR A 134 2.43 37.90 -1.79
CA TYR A 134 3.03 37.93 -0.45
C TYR A 134 3.17 36.54 0.17
N GLY A 135 2.25 35.61 -0.13
CA GLY A 135 2.26 34.26 0.43
C GLY A 135 3.12 33.26 -0.31
N ARG A 136 3.88 33.68 -1.35
CA ARG A 136 4.74 32.84 -2.19
C ARG A 136 6.04 32.45 -1.51
#